data_AF-A0A960TQG8-F1
#
_entry.id   AF-A0A960TQG8-F1
#
_cell.length_a   1.000
_cell.length_b   1.000
_cell.length_c   1.000
_cell.angle_alpha   90.00
_cell.angle_beta   90.00
_cell.angle_gamma   90.00
#
_symmetry.space_group_name_H-M   'P 1'
#
loop_
_entity.id
_entity.type
_entity.pdbx_description
1 polymer ?
#
loop_
_entity_poly.entity_id
_entity_poly.type
_entity_poly.pdbx_seq_one_letter_code
_entity_poly.pdbx_strand_id
1 'polypeptide(L)'
;MKMLISQFLRRPLGLASLFVILLFCVVAVYAPFLASGKPIAVYYDGSLYFPLFRYLLYPGYYTKPIDLFFNALIFTLPILLFWRRRWAFPLFCTLQLALFLWALLGTHKDPALDLELLAKRRTLLQEDAKNRSHSFEIAMMSPYQKLNKVMQYRRDLQSHENVVRYLKSKTAASTRLETLKSSEEDKRWLDRENAKVGWVLWPLIRTYHWEEYAGGSQAMNQDVPWWELTRLNRKDFTAALIFGVRVSLVVGIIAVAIALLIGVPVGCIAGFYGGKIDILLCRLIEVWESMPTFFMLLFVVAILQSKSIFLV
;
A
#
# COMPACT_ATOMS: atom_id res chain seq x y z
N MET A 1 -0.57 36.69 -11.39
CA MET A 1 -1.08 35.40 -10.86
C MET A 1 -2.61 35.27 -10.88
N LYS A 2 -3.39 36.22 -10.32
CA LYS A 2 -4.88 36.14 -10.34
C LYS A 2 -5.50 36.06 -11.75
N MET A 3 -4.91 36.75 -12.73
CA MET A 3 -5.36 36.74 -14.14
C MET A 3 -5.16 35.39 -14.85
N LEU A 4 -4.10 34.66 -14.51
CA LEU A 4 -3.85 33.31 -15.06
C LEU A 4 -4.82 32.28 -14.49
N ILE A 5 -5.10 32.38 -13.19
CA ILE A 5 -6.06 31.48 -12.51
C ILE A 5 -7.47 31.68 -13.09
N SER A 6 -7.91 32.92 -13.31
CA SER A 6 -9.22 33.19 -13.89
C SER A 6 -9.35 32.72 -15.34
N GLN A 7 -8.27 32.74 -16.12
CA GLN A 7 -8.26 32.18 -17.48
C GLN A 7 -8.27 30.64 -17.48
N PHE A 8 -7.56 30.01 -16.55
CA PHE A 8 -7.56 28.56 -16.39
C PHE A 8 -8.94 28.03 -15.97
N LEU A 9 -9.60 28.71 -15.01
CA LEU A 9 -10.93 28.37 -14.54
C LEU A 9 -12.02 28.47 -15.63
N ARG A 10 -11.75 29.09 -16.78
CA ARG A 10 -12.69 29.15 -17.91
C ARG A 10 -12.62 27.94 -18.83
N ARG A 11 -11.59 27.08 -18.72
CA ARG A 11 -11.41 25.91 -19.58
C ARG A 11 -11.94 24.64 -18.88
N PRO A 12 -13.07 24.06 -19.31
CA PRO A 12 -13.71 22.95 -18.60
C PRO A 12 -12.84 21.69 -18.61
N LEU A 13 -12.16 21.39 -19.73
CA LEU A 13 -11.28 20.23 -19.85
C LEU A 13 -10.05 20.32 -18.94
N GLY A 14 -9.46 21.51 -18.81
CA GLY A 14 -8.32 21.74 -17.93
C GLY A 14 -8.71 21.65 -16.45
N LEU A 15 -9.91 22.08 -16.11
CA LEU A 15 -10.46 21.90 -14.76
C LEU A 15 -10.78 20.44 -14.46
N ALA A 16 -11.36 19.72 -15.42
CA ALA A 16 -11.65 18.30 -15.28
C ALA A 16 -10.37 17.49 -15.03
N SER A 17 -9.30 17.74 -15.79
CA SER A 17 -8.02 17.04 -15.58
C SER A 17 -7.39 17.38 -14.23
N LEU A 18 -7.43 18.65 -13.80
CA LEU A 18 -6.96 19.05 -12.48
C LEU A 18 -7.74 18.36 -11.36
N PHE A 19 -9.07 18.26 -11.49
CA PHE A 19 -9.92 17.57 -10.53
C PHE A 19 -9.58 16.07 -10.45
N VAL A 20 -9.36 15.41 -11.59
CA VAL A 20 -8.96 13.99 -11.64
C VAL A 20 -7.60 13.77 -10.97
N ILE A 21 -6.62 14.65 -11.21
CA ILE A 21 -5.31 14.56 -10.56
C ILE A 21 -5.46 14.79 -9.04
N LEU A 22 -6.24 15.78 -8.62
CA LEU A 22 -6.50 16.04 -7.21
C LEU A 22 -7.18 14.83 -6.55
N LEU A 23 -8.14 14.22 -7.22
CA LEU A 23 -8.81 13.01 -6.77
C LEU A 23 -7.80 11.87 -6.58
N PHE A 24 -6.91 11.62 -7.54
CA PHE A 24 -5.86 10.62 -7.39
C PHE A 24 -4.90 10.94 -6.25
N CYS A 25 -4.54 12.20 -6.04
CA CYS A 25 -3.73 12.60 -4.89
C CYS A 25 -4.45 12.30 -3.56
N VAL A 26 -5.74 12.61 -3.45
CA VAL A 26 -6.55 12.30 -2.26
C VAL A 26 -6.62 10.79 -2.03
N VAL A 27 -6.90 10.01 -3.08
CA VAL A 27 -6.92 8.54 -3.02
C VAL A 27 -5.56 7.99 -2.60
N ALA A 28 -4.46 8.53 -3.13
CA ALA A 28 -3.11 8.10 -2.78
C ALA A 28 -2.76 8.40 -1.31
N VAL A 29 -3.09 9.60 -0.81
CA VAL A 29 -2.82 9.98 0.58
C VAL A 29 -3.65 9.13 1.54
N TYR A 30 -4.96 9.03 1.30
CA TYR A 30 -5.89 8.33 2.20
C TYR A 30 -6.08 6.84 1.88
N ALA A 31 -5.24 6.27 1.00
CA ALA A 31 -5.26 4.85 0.65
C ALA A 31 -5.41 3.89 1.85
N PRO A 32 -4.72 4.07 3.01
CA PRO A 32 -4.83 3.16 4.14
C PRO A 32 -6.21 3.21 4.84
N PHE A 33 -6.96 4.30 4.67
CA PHE A 33 -8.34 4.40 5.16
C PHE A 33 -9.37 3.91 4.14
N LEU A 34 -9.00 3.86 2.86
CA LEU A 34 -9.83 3.32 1.80
C LEU A 34 -9.71 1.80 1.73
N ALA A 35 -8.49 1.28 1.72
CA ALA A 35 -8.17 -0.14 1.64
C ALA A 35 -7.05 -0.47 2.64
N SER A 36 -7.37 -1.24 3.68
CA SER A 36 -6.35 -1.73 4.60
C SER A 36 -6.78 -3.01 5.29
N GLY A 37 -5.78 -3.83 5.59
CA GLY A 37 -5.94 -5.05 6.37
C GLY A 37 -6.10 -4.84 7.87
N LYS A 38 -5.87 -3.62 8.37
CA LYS A 38 -6.01 -3.26 9.78
C LYS A 38 -7.25 -2.39 9.99
N PRO A 39 -8.06 -2.66 11.03
CA PRO A 39 -9.20 -1.79 11.36
C PRO A 39 -8.70 -0.43 11.84
N ILE A 40 -9.53 0.60 11.63
CA ILE A 40 -9.25 1.97 12.08
C ILE A 40 -9.31 2.01 13.60
N ALA A 41 -10.37 1.45 14.18
CA ALA A 41 -10.58 1.35 15.62
C ALA A 41 -11.29 0.04 15.97
N VAL A 42 -10.97 -0.52 17.14
CA VAL A 42 -11.60 -1.73 17.65
C VAL A 42 -11.65 -1.74 19.16
N TYR A 43 -12.81 -2.09 19.70
CA TYR A 43 -12.98 -2.37 21.12
C TYR A 43 -12.81 -3.87 21.37
N TYR A 44 -11.79 -4.23 22.16
CA TYR A 44 -11.41 -5.63 22.41
C TYR A 44 -11.00 -5.79 23.87
N ASP A 45 -11.57 -6.79 24.55
CA ASP A 45 -11.21 -7.18 25.91
C ASP A 45 -11.20 -5.99 26.90
N GLY A 46 -12.24 -5.15 26.85
CA GLY A 46 -12.40 -3.98 27.72
C GLY A 46 -11.61 -2.73 27.27
N SER A 47 -10.73 -2.84 26.27
CA SER A 47 -9.81 -1.77 25.86
C SER A 47 -10.04 -1.31 24.41
N LEU A 48 -9.81 -0.02 24.16
CA LEU A 48 -9.89 0.56 22.81
C LEU A 48 -8.52 0.54 22.13
N TYR A 49 -8.46 -0.06 20.94
CA TYR A 49 -7.26 -0.13 20.12
C TYR A 49 -7.46 0.61 18.80
N PHE A 50 -6.37 1.19 18.28
CA PHE A 50 -6.33 1.86 16.97
C PHE A 50 -5.27 1.22 16.06
N PRO A 51 -5.53 0.02 15.50
CA PRO A 51 -4.47 -0.74 14.86
C PRO A 51 -3.87 -0.07 13.64
N LEU A 52 -4.71 0.51 12.77
CA LEU A 52 -4.26 1.19 11.56
C LEU A 52 -3.25 2.31 11.86
N PHE A 53 -3.54 3.18 12.84
CA PHE A 53 -2.68 4.31 13.20
C PHE A 53 -1.33 3.88 13.76
N ARG A 54 -1.28 2.76 14.51
CA ARG A 54 -0.02 2.23 15.04
C ARG A 54 0.89 1.68 13.95
N TYR A 55 0.32 1.12 12.89
CA TYR A 55 1.08 0.58 11.75
C TYR A 55 1.36 1.62 10.66
N LEU A 56 0.68 2.76 10.67
CA LEU A 56 0.72 3.76 9.61
C LEU A 56 2.14 4.28 9.30
N LEU A 57 2.95 4.50 10.33
CA LEU A 57 4.34 4.98 10.20
C LEU A 57 5.36 3.87 10.51
N TYR A 58 4.93 2.62 10.63
CA TYR A 58 5.82 1.49 10.92
C TYR A 58 6.44 0.93 9.63
N PRO A 59 7.76 1.00 9.43
CA PRO A 59 8.42 0.53 8.21
C PRO A 59 8.28 -0.97 7.96
N GLY A 60 8.07 -1.77 9.01
CA GLY A 60 7.91 -3.23 8.84
C GLY A 60 6.55 -3.64 8.27
N TYR A 61 5.56 -2.75 8.23
CA TYR A 61 4.25 -3.03 7.62
C TYR A 61 4.19 -2.65 6.13
N TYR A 62 4.93 -1.61 5.72
CA TYR A 62 5.00 -1.14 4.34
C TYR A 62 6.37 -1.43 3.74
N THR A 63 6.44 -2.22 2.68
CA THR A 63 7.73 -2.57 2.05
C THR A 63 8.42 -1.39 1.35
N LYS A 64 7.63 -0.42 0.86
CA LYS A 64 8.14 0.68 0.04
C LYS A 64 8.24 1.96 0.87
N PRO A 65 9.39 2.67 0.85
CA PRO A 65 9.53 3.98 1.49
C PRO A 65 8.47 5.00 1.05
N ILE A 66 8.02 4.91 -0.20
CA ILE A 66 6.97 5.77 -0.75
C ILE A 66 5.67 5.72 0.05
N ASP A 67 5.32 4.57 0.64
CA ASP A 67 4.11 4.42 1.44
C ASP A 67 4.22 5.21 2.74
N LEU A 68 5.38 5.19 3.39
CA LEU A 68 5.67 6.01 4.57
C LEU A 68 5.60 7.51 4.25
N PHE A 69 6.05 7.92 3.05
CA PHE A 69 5.92 9.31 2.60
C PHE A 69 4.46 9.75 2.48
N PHE A 70 3.62 8.97 1.78
CA PHE A 70 2.18 9.28 1.67
C PHE A 70 1.47 9.19 3.02
N ASN A 71 1.90 8.28 3.90
CA ASN A 71 1.33 8.13 5.23
C ASN A 71 1.67 9.31 6.16
N ALA A 72 2.89 9.84 6.08
CA ALA A 72 3.24 11.10 6.72
C ALA A 72 2.35 12.25 6.21
N LEU A 73 2.02 12.22 4.92
CA LEU A 73 1.22 13.25 4.24
C LEU A 73 -0.22 13.35 4.78
N ILE A 74 -0.76 12.27 5.34
CA ILE A 74 -2.06 12.25 6.03
C ILE A 74 -2.09 13.27 7.18
N PHE A 75 -1.00 13.40 7.93
CA PHE A 75 -0.91 14.31 9.08
C PHE A 75 -0.57 15.74 8.68
N THR A 76 0.23 15.91 7.63
CA THR A 76 0.75 17.22 7.24
C THR A 76 -0.17 17.98 6.30
N LEU A 77 -0.94 17.29 5.45
CA LEU A 77 -1.80 17.92 4.44
C LEU A 77 -2.95 18.76 5.05
N PRO A 78 -3.65 18.34 6.13
CA PRO A 78 -4.64 19.19 6.78
C PRO A 78 -4.05 20.50 7.31
N ILE A 79 -2.80 20.48 7.77
CA ILE A 79 -2.08 21.66 8.28
C ILE A 79 -1.85 22.67 7.14
N LEU A 80 -1.48 22.18 5.95
CA LEU A 80 -1.29 23.02 4.77
C LEU A 80 -2.59 23.71 4.33
N LEU A 81 -3.72 22.99 4.34
CA LEU A 81 -5.02 23.52 3.94
C LEU A 81 -5.53 24.60 4.93
N PHE A 82 -5.27 24.42 6.22
CA PHE A 82 -5.69 25.37 7.25
C PHE A 82 -4.85 26.66 7.22
N TRP A 83 -3.56 26.55 6.86
CA TRP A 83 -2.62 27.66 6.95
C TRP A 83 -2.40 28.35 5.60
N ARG A 84 -3.28 29.28 5.23
CA ARG A 84 -3.26 29.98 3.92
C ARG A 84 -2.15 31.05 3.75
N ARG A 85 -1.15 31.08 4.64
CA ARG A 85 -0.09 32.11 4.66
C ARG A 85 1.11 31.65 3.83
N ARG A 86 1.76 32.56 3.10
CA ARG A 86 2.91 32.28 2.20
C ARG A 86 4.10 31.54 2.85
N TRP A 87 4.28 31.63 4.17
CA TRP A 87 5.29 30.88 4.93
C TRP A 87 4.86 29.47 5.35
N ALA A 88 3.59 29.10 5.15
CA ALA A 88 3.08 27.78 5.53
C ALA A 88 3.61 26.67 4.61
N PHE A 89 3.85 26.96 3.33
CA PHE A 89 4.38 25.98 2.39
C PHE A 89 5.79 25.48 2.75
N PRO A 90 6.80 26.34 3.00
CA PRO A 90 8.11 25.85 3.42
C PRO A 90 8.04 25.12 4.76
N LEU A 91 7.23 25.60 5.73
CA LEU A 91 7.03 24.92 7.00
C LEU A 91 6.43 23.51 6.80
N PHE A 92 5.41 23.39 5.97
CA PHE A 92 4.81 22.12 5.59
C PHE A 92 5.86 21.17 4.98
N CYS A 93 6.66 21.63 4.02
CA CYS A 93 7.70 20.82 3.40
C CYS A 93 8.74 20.34 4.43
N THR A 94 9.17 21.23 5.34
CA THR A 94 10.11 20.85 6.41
C THR A 94 9.51 19.84 7.38
N LEU A 95 8.24 20.01 7.76
CA LEU A 95 7.55 19.10 8.69
C LEU A 95 7.31 17.75 8.02
N GLN A 96 6.90 17.74 6.75
CA GLN A 96 6.73 16.53 5.95
C GLN A 96 8.05 15.76 5.81
N LEU A 97 9.14 16.44 5.48
CA LEU A 97 10.45 15.80 5.36
C LEU A 97 10.93 15.26 6.71
N ALA A 98 10.77 16.03 7.80
CA ALA A 98 11.15 15.59 9.14
C ALA A 98 10.35 14.35 9.56
N LEU A 99 9.03 14.35 9.39
CA LEU A 99 8.16 13.22 9.74
C LEU A 99 8.48 11.98 8.90
N PHE A 100 8.72 12.17 7.60
CA PHE A 100 9.12 11.09 6.70
C PHE A 100 10.49 10.49 7.08
N LEU A 101 11.50 11.32 7.33
CA LEU A 101 12.82 10.85 7.75
C LEU A 101 12.77 10.16 9.11
N TRP A 102 11.97 10.68 10.04
CA TRP A 102 11.74 10.03 11.33
C TRP A 102 11.05 8.66 11.18
N ALA A 103 10.08 8.54 10.27
CA ALA A 103 9.45 7.26 9.97
C ALA A 103 10.43 6.28 9.30
N LEU A 104 11.23 6.76 8.34
CA LEU A 104 12.13 5.93 7.53
C LEU A 104 13.37 5.44 8.30
N LEU A 105 14.02 6.34 9.05
CA LEU A 105 15.27 6.06 9.77
C LEU A 105 15.02 5.61 11.21
N GLY A 106 13.80 5.82 11.72
CA GLY A 106 13.45 5.44 13.08
C GLY A 106 13.49 3.92 13.28
N THR A 107 14.11 3.49 14.38
CA THR A 107 14.06 2.10 14.84
C THR A 107 12.73 1.84 15.54
N HIS A 108 11.66 1.87 14.76
CA HIS A 108 10.32 1.59 15.27
C HIS A 108 10.22 0.12 15.67
N LYS A 109 9.81 -0.15 16.90
CA LYS A 109 9.48 -1.51 17.36
C LYS A 109 8.13 -1.91 16.77
N ASP A 110 7.96 -3.18 16.40
CA ASP A 110 6.65 -3.67 15.94
C ASP A 110 5.59 -3.38 17.03
N PRO A 111 4.48 -2.70 16.68
CA PRO A 111 3.40 -2.41 17.62
C PRO A 111 2.81 -3.63 18.34
N ALA A 112 3.00 -4.83 17.80
CA ALA A 112 2.56 -6.09 18.40
C ALA A 112 3.61 -6.76 19.30
N LEU A 113 4.86 -6.29 19.28
CA LEU A 113 5.97 -6.89 20.01
C LEU A 113 5.94 -6.45 21.48
N ASP A 114 5.97 -7.43 22.38
CA ASP A 114 6.15 -7.21 23.81
C ASP A 114 7.46 -7.86 24.26
N LEU A 115 8.43 -7.02 24.67
CA LEU A 115 9.78 -7.46 25.00
C LEU A 115 9.82 -8.30 26.27
N GLU A 116 8.92 -8.05 27.23
CA GLU A 116 8.85 -8.81 28.47
C GLU A 116 8.33 -10.22 28.22
N LEU A 117 7.26 -10.33 27.42
CA LEU A 117 6.73 -11.63 27.00
C LEU A 117 7.72 -12.41 26.16
N LEU A 118 8.53 -11.75 25.33
CA LEU A 118 9.59 -12.42 24.57
C LEU A 118 10.73 -12.92 25.46
N ALA A 119 11.14 -12.14 26.47
CA ALA A 119 12.14 -12.57 27.44
C ALA A 119 11.64 -13.80 28.21
N LYS A 120 10.39 -13.75 28.69
CA LYS A 120 9.72 -14.86 29.37
C LYS A 120 9.55 -16.10 28.47
N ARG A 121 9.23 -15.88 27.18
CA ARG A 121 9.16 -16.98 26.19
C ARG A 121 10.53 -17.64 26.01
N ARG A 122 11.62 -16.88 25.95
CA ARG A 122 12.97 -17.43 25.79
C ARG A 122 13.41 -18.29 26.98
N THR A 123 13.16 -17.83 28.21
CA THR A 123 13.53 -18.59 29.41
C THR A 123 12.75 -19.89 29.52
N LEU A 124 11.43 -19.84 29.30
CA LEU A 124 10.57 -21.03 29.37
C LEU A 124 10.86 -22.05 28.25
N LEU A 125 11.27 -21.59 27.07
CA LEU A 125 11.69 -22.49 25.99
C LEU A 125 13.07 -23.13 26.22
N GLN A 126 13.92 -22.51 27.05
CA GLN A 126 15.18 -23.12 27.48
C GLN A 126 14.95 -24.20 28.54
N GLU A 127 13.95 -24.02 29.40
CA GLU A 127 13.60 -24.99 30.45
C GLU A 127 12.77 -26.17 29.94
N ASP A 128 11.82 -25.95 29.01
CA ASP A 128 10.88 -26.99 28.55
C ASP A 128 10.73 -27.01 27.02
N ALA A 129 11.84 -27.31 26.32
CA ALA A 129 11.91 -27.31 24.85
C ALA A 129 10.97 -28.35 24.18
N LYS A 130 10.51 -29.37 24.92
CA LYS A 130 9.65 -30.45 24.41
C LYS A 130 8.16 -30.07 24.39
N ASN A 131 7.75 -29.02 25.11
CA ASN A 131 6.34 -28.70 25.30
C ASN A 131 5.90 -27.48 24.47
N ARG A 132 6.24 -27.46 23.18
CA ARG A 132 5.76 -26.45 22.20
C ARG A 132 4.30 -26.72 21.80
N SER A 133 3.39 -26.71 22.77
CA SER A 133 1.96 -26.84 22.50
C SER A 133 1.40 -25.54 21.91
N HIS A 134 0.37 -25.63 21.07
CA HIS A 134 -0.32 -24.48 20.50
C HIS A 134 -0.88 -23.54 21.59
N SER A 135 -1.35 -24.11 22.71
CA SER A 135 -1.83 -23.35 23.87
C SER A 135 -0.73 -22.51 24.54
N PHE A 136 0.51 -23.02 24.57
CA PHE A 136 1.68 -22.29 25.05
C PHE A 136 1.98 -21.09 24.13
N GLU A 137 1.91 -21.27 22.81
CA GLU A 137 2.12 -20.17 21.88
C GLU A 137 1.08 -19.06 22.07
N ILE A 138 -0.20 -19.43 22.20
CA ILE A 138 -1.29 -18.48 22.47
C ILE A 138 -1.07 -17.73 23.79
N ALA A 139 -0.63 -18.42 24.84
CA ALA A 139 -0.38 -17.81 26.14
C ALA A 139 0.72 -16.76 26.09
N MET A 140 1.72 -16.97 25.22
CA MET A 140 2.86 -16.06 25.03
C MET A 140 2.61 -14.94 24.02
N MET A 141 1.40 -14.83 23.46
CA MET A 141 1.04 -13.71 22.58
C MET A 141 0.67 -12.47 23.39
N SER A 142 1.17 -11.31 22.95
CA SER A 142 0.71 -10.03 23.48
C SER A 142 -0.80 -9.83 23.20
N PRO A 143 -1.51 -9.02 24.00
CA PRO A 143 -2.94 -8.72 23.75
C PRO A 143 -3.18 -8.21 22.32
N TYR A 144 -2.24 -7.44 21.80
CA TYR A 144 -2.31 -6.89 20.45
C TYR A 144 -1.98 -7.93 19.36
N GLN A 145 -1.11 -8.91 19.62
CA GLN A 145 -0.92 -10.07 18.73
C GLN A 145 -2.18 -10.94 18.66
N LYS A 146 -2.85 -11.16 19.80
CA LYS A 146 -4.14 -11.88 19.85
C LYS A 146 -5.20 -11.13 19.03
N LEU A 147 -5.32 -9.82 19.24
CA LEU A 147 -6.20 -8.96 18.44
C LEU A 147 -5.92 -9.08 16.94
N ASN A 148 -4.64 -8.99 16.53
CA ASN A 148 -4.25 -9.13 15.12
C ASN A 148 -4.69 -10.48 14.53
N LYS A 149 -4.52 -11.58 15.28
CA LYS A 149 -4.98 -12.92 14.84
C LYS A 149 -6.51 -12.99 14.71
N VAL A 150 -7.25 -12.46 15.67
CA VAL A 150 -8.72 -12.43 15.62
C VAL A 150 -9.22 -11.59 14.44
N MET A 151 -8.59 -10.45 14.18
CA MET A 151 -8.93 -9.60 13.03
C MET A 151 -8.59 -10.26 11.70
N GLN A 152 -7.47 -10.98 11.62
CA GLN A 152 -7.14 -11.80 10.45
C GLN A 152 -8.18 -12.89 10.22
N TYR A 153 -8.56 -13.62 11.27
CA TYR A 153 -9.60 -14.65 11.20
C TYR A 153 -10.95 -14.11 10.70
N ARG A 154 -11.43 -12.97 11.22
CA ARG A 154 -12.65 -12.31 10.72
C ARG A 154 -12.58 -11.99 9.23
N ARG A 155 -11.43 -11.49 8.76
CA ARG A 155 -11.23 -11.19 7.33
C ARG A 155 -11.25 -12.45 6.49
N ASP A 156 -10.56 -13.49 6.94
CA ASP A 156 -10.49 -14.78 6.23
C ASP A 156 -11.86 -15.45 6.15
N LEU A 157 -12.66 -15.40 7.23
CA LEU A 157 -14.05 -15.84 7.23
C LEU A 157 -14.90 -15.06 6.23
N GLN A 158 -14.84 -13.73 6.24
CA GLN A 158 -15.61 -12.91 5.31
C GLN A 158 -15.22 -13.17 3.84
N SER A 159 -13.92 -13.31 3.57
CA SER A 159 -13.39 -13.69 2.26
C SER A 159 -13.92 -15.07 1.84
N HIS A 160 -13.94 -16.03 2.77
CA HIS A 160 -14.48 -17.36 2.54
C HIS A 160 -15.99 -17.33 2.23
N GLU A 161 -16.78 -16.59 3.00
CA GLU A 161 -18.23 -16.44 2.78
C GLU A 161 -18.54 -15.83 1.41
N ASN A 162 -17.78 -14.81 0.99
CA ASN A 162 -17.92 -14.20 -0.33
C ASN A 162 -17.65 -15.25 -1.43
N VAL A 163 -16.54 -15.99 -1.34
CA VAL A 163 -16.21 -17.06 -2.30
C VAL A 163 -17.29 -18.14 -2.33
N VAL A 164 -17.77 -18.59 -1.17
CA VAL A 164 -18.84 -19.59 -1.08
C VAL A 164 -20.13 -19.07 -1.73
N ARG A 165 -20.47 -17.79 -1.54
CA ARG A 165 -21.63 -17.16 -2.20
C ARG A 165 -21.50 -17.21 -3.72
N TYR A 166 -20.32 -16.89 -4.27
CA TYR A 166 -20.06 -16.97 -5.70
C TYR A 166 -20.13 -18.41 -6.23
N LEU A 167 -19.53 -19.37 -5.52
CA LEU A 167 -19.54 -20.79 -5.92
C LEU A 167 -20.94 -21.42 -5.83
N LYS A 168 -21.72 -21.10 -4.80
CA LYS A 168 -23.12 -21.54 -4.67
C LYS A 168 -24.00 -21.01 -5.81
N SER A 169 -23.73 -19.80 -6.30
CA SER A 169 -24.45 -19.23 -7.44
C SER A 169 -24.17 -19.92 -8.79
N LYS A 170 -23.10 -20.74 -8.89
CA LYS A 170 -22.65 -21.39 -10.12
C LYS A 170 -22.83 -22.92 -10.18
N THR A 171 -23.44 -23.56 -9.17
CA THR A 171 -23.65 -25.02 -9.04
C THR A 171 -22.38 -25.85 -8.80
N ALA A 172 -22.45 -26.72 -7.77
CA ALA A 172 -21.54 -27.83 -7.43
C ALA A 172 -20.03 -27.51 -7.28
N ALA A 173 -19.65 -26.71 -6.29
CA ALA A 173 -18.25 -26.63 -5.83
C ALA A 173 -18.11 -26.62 -4.30
N SER A 174 -18.92 -27.40 -3.59
CA SER A 174 -18.87 -27.52 -2.13
C SER A 174 -17.72 -28.40 -1.61
N THR A 175 -17.03 -29.15 -2.48
CA THR A 175 -16.06 -30.19 -2.05
C THR A 175 -14.59 -29.73 -2.06
N ARG A 176 -14.28 -28.48 -2.43
CA ARG A 176 -12.88 -27.98 -2.56
C ARG A 176 -12.47 -26.90 -1.55
N LEU A 177 -13.29 -26.68 -0.52
CA LEU A 177 -13.13 -25.60 0.46
C LEU A 177 -12.41 -26.03 1.76
N GLU A 178 -11.80 -27.23 1.80
CA GLU A 178 -11.07 -27.78 2.96
C GLU A 178 -9.67 -27.17 3.21
N THR A 179 -9.38 -25.98 2.70
CA THR A 179 -8.03 -25.38 2.82
C THR A 179 -7.80 -24.53 4.07
N LEU A 180 -8.79 -24.40 4.96
CA LEU A 180 -8.57 -23.91 6.33
C LEU A 180 -8.39 -25.10 7.28
N LYS A 181 -7.32 -25.87 7.09
CA LYS A 181 -6.76 -26.75 8.13
C LYS A 181 -6.09 -25.88 9.20
N SER A 182 -6.88 -25.09 9.94
CA SER A 182 -6.50 -24.79 11.32
C SER A 182 -6.96 -25.98 12.17
N SER A 183 -6.19 -26.33 13.21
CA SER A 183 -6.62 -27.34 14.17
C SER A 183 -8.01 -26.97 14.70
N GLU A 184 -8.85 -27.94 15.05
CA GLU A 184 -10.13 -27.65 15.73
C GLU A 184 -9.90 -26.81 16.99
N GLU A 185 -8.76 -27.01 17.66
CA GLU A 185 -8.35 -26.23 18.83
C GLU A 185 -8.15 -24.75 18.51
N ASP A 186 -7.51 -24.43 17.36
CA ASP A 186 -7.30 -23.05 16.90
C ASP A 186 -8.64 -22.37 16.64
N LYS A 187 -9.59 -23.08 16.01
CA LYS A 187 -10.94 -22.55 15.74
C LYS A 187 -11.66 -22.23 17.04
N ARG A 188 -11.68 -23.18 17.99
CA ARG A 188 -12.33 -22.98 19.29
C ARG A 188 -11.71 -21.82 20.07
N TRP A 189 -10.38 -21.63 20.00
CA TRP A 189 -9.73 -20.48 20.62
C TRP A 189 -10.12 -19.17 19.92
N LEU A 190 -10.07 -19.14 18.59
CA LEU A 190 -10.45 -17.97 17.80
C LEU A 190 -11.91 -17.57 18.05
N ASP A 191 -12.83 -18.53 18.14
CA ASP A 191 -14.25 -18.27 18.41
C ASP A 191 -14.47 -17.63 19.78
N ARG A 192 -13.79 -18.13 20.82
CA ARG A 192 -13.82 -17.54 22.17
C ARG A 192 -13.27 -16.12 22.18
N GLU A 193 -12.16 -15.91 21.50
CA GLU A 193 -11.49 -14.61 21.49
C GLU A 193 -12.22 -13.59 20.60
N ASN A 194 -12.86 -14.08 19.56
CA ASN A 194 -13.76 -13.32 18.69
C ASN A 194 -14.99 -12.79 19.45
N ALA A 195 -15.49 -13.52 20.45
CA ALA A 195 -16.61 -13.09 21.29
C ALA A 195 -16.27 -11.91 22.21
N LYS A 196 -14.97 -11.68 22.51
CA LYS A 196 -14.50 -10.52 23.30
C LYS A 196 -14.41 -9.23 22.50
N VAL A 197 -14.54 -9.31 21.17
CA VAL A 197 -14.55 -8.13 20.30
C VAL A 197 -15.93 -7.51 20.36
N GLY A 198 -16.00 -6.25 20.81
CA GLY A 198 -17.23 -5.45 20.73
C GLY A 198 -17.43 -4.89 19.32
N TRP A 199 -17.33 -3.58 19.19
CA TRP A 199 -17.46 -2.90 17.90
C TRP A 199 -16.11 -2.78 17.18
N VAL A 200 -16.17 -2.80 15.85
CA VAL A 200 -15.01 -2.65 14.96
C VAL A 200 -15.35 -1.64 13.87
N LEU A 201 -14.48 -0.64 13.70
CA LEU A 201 -14.55 0.32 12.60
C LEU A 201 -13.55 -0.06 11.52
N TRP A 202 -14.07 -0.52 10.38
CA TRP A 202 -13.27 -0.91 9.22
C TRP A 202 -13.08 0.23 8.22
N PRO A 203 -11.98 0.22 7.44
CA PRO A 203 -11.88 0.92 6.16
C PRO A 203 -13.04 0.60 5.20
N LEU A 204 -13.25 1.48 4.21
CA LEU A 204 -14.30 1.33 3.19
C LEU A 204 -14.23 -0.02 2.48
N ILE A 205 -13.04 -0.43 2.08
CA ILE A 205 -12.77 -1.70 1.42
C ILE A 205 -11.97 -2.57 2.40
N ARG A 206 -12.60 -3.67 2.85
CA ARG A 206 -12.04 -4.62 3.82
C ARG A 206 -11.11 -5.59 3.11
N THR A 207 -9.95 -5.10 2.70
CA THR A 207 -9.02 -5.87 1.88
C THR A 207 -7.94 -6.52 2.72
N TYR A 208 -7.27 -7.51 2.13
CA TYR A 208 -5.91 -7.82 2.54
C TYR A 208 -5.04 -6.57 2.40
N HIS A 209 -3.95 -6.46 3.16
CA HIS A 209 -2.90 -5.53 2.72
C HIS A 209 -2.55 -5.89 1.27
N TRP A 210 -2.29 -4.91 0.40
CA TRP A 210 -2.11 -5.19 -1.04
C TRP A 210 -0.95 -6.18 -1.32
N GLU A 211 -0.06 -6.38 -0.34
CA GLU A 211 1.01 -7.37 -0.38
C GLU A 211 0.70 -8.70 0.33
N GLU A 212 -0.31 -8.73 1.21
CA GLU A 212 -0.75 -9.94 1.91
C GLU A 212 -1.37 -10.94 0.92
N TYR A 213 -1.08 -12.23 1.13
CA TYR A 213 -1.62 -13.31 0.32
C TYR A 213 -2.81 -13.93 1.08
N ALA A 214 -3.99 -14.02 0.44
CA ALA A 214 -5.12 -14.74 1.03
C ALA A 214 -4.96 -16.27 0.97
N GLY A 215 -3.95 -16.76 0.24
CA GLY A 215 -3.70 -18.18 0.01
C GLY A 215 -4.79 -18.86 -0.83
N GLY A 216 -4.56 -20.09 -1.30
CA GLY A 216 -5.56 -20.93 -1.96
C GLY A 216 -5.35 -21.20 -3.46
N SER A 217 -6.34 -21.90 -4.03
CA SER A 217 -6.52 -22.30 -5.44
C SER A 217 -6.44 -21.17 -6.48
N GLN A 218 -5.53 -21.20 -7.46
CA GLN A 218 -5.62 -20.35 -8.66
C GLN A 218 -6.92 -20.58 -9.44
N ALA A 219 -7.41 -21.81 -9.41
CA ALA A 219 -8.65 -22.20 -10.09
C ALA A 219 -9.85 -21.37 -9.62
N MET A 220 -9.85 -20.89 -8.37
CA MET A 220 -10.96 -20.10 -7.83
C MET A 220 -11.05 -18.69 -8.42
N ASN A 221 -10.00 -18.19 -9.09
CA ASN A 221 -10.04 -16.88 -9.75
C ASN A 221 -11.03 -16.84 -10.94
N GLN A 222 -11.44 -18.01 -11.46
CA GLN A 222 -12.44 -18.09 -12.54
C GLN A 222 -13.88 -17.81 -12.04
N ASP A 223 -14.10 -17.99 -10.74
CA ASP A 223 -15.44 -17.94 -10.14
C ASP A 223 -15.73 -16.66 -9.37
N VAL A 224 -14.68 -15.95 -8.95
CA VAL A 224 -14.77 -14.67 -8.25
C VAL A 224 -14.69 -13.49 -9.22
N PRO A 225 -15.38 -12.37 -8.93
CA PRO A 225 -15.28 -11.19 -9.76
C PRO A 225 -13.88 -10.58 -9.75
N TRP A 226 -13.51 -9.96 -10.87
CA TRP A 226 -12.16 -9.44 -11.10
C TRP A 226 -11.71 -8.34 -10.12
N TRP A 227 -12.63 -7.66 -9.44
CA TRP A 227 -12.27 -6.62 -8.48
C TRP A 227 -11.88 -7.17 -7.10
N GLU A 228 -12.27 -8.40 -6.75
CA GLU A 228 -11.98 -8.97 -5.42
C GLU A 228 -10.65 -9.72 -5.36
N LEU A 229 -10.29 -10.58 -6.34
CA LEU A 229 -9.10 -11.44 -6.24
C LEU A 229 -8.56 -11.83 -7.63
N THR A 230 -7.33 -11.44 -8.01
CA THR A 230 -6.82 -11.67 -9.40
C THR A 230 -5.36 -12.13 -9.55
N ARG A 231 -4.83 -12.93 -8.62
CA ARG A 231 -3.45 -13.48 -8.77
C ARG A 231 -3.34 -14.94 -8.40
N LEU A 232 -2.20 -15.54 -8.78
CA LEU A 232 -1.76 -16.88 -8.38
C LEU A 232 -1.91 -17.14 -6.86
N ASN A 233 -1.85 -16.09 -6.05
CA ASN A 233 -1.89 -16.14 -4.58
C ASN A 233 -3.10 -15.42 -3.94
N ARG A 234 -4.22 -15.23 -4.67
CA ARG A 234 -5.46 -14.57 -4.20
C ARG A 234 -5.19 -13.21 -3.50
N LYS A 235 -4.61 -12.26 -4.26
CA LYS A 235 -4.41 -10.87 -3.81
C LYS A 235 -5.58 -10.00 -4.23
N ASP A 236 -5.96 -9.07 -3.37
CA ASP A 236 -7.02 -8.11 -3.64
C ASP A 236 -6.59 -7.10 -4.70
N PHE A 237 -7.30 -7.08 -5.83
CA PHE A 237 -6.98 -6.22 -6.97
C PHE A 237 -7.35 -4.77 -6.71
N THR A 238 -8.50 -4.53 -6.09
CA THR A 238 -8.98 -3.18 -5.80
C THR A 238 -8.04 -2.48 -4.82
N ALA A 239 -7.58 -3.20 -3.78
CA ALA A 239 -6.53 -2.70 -2.90
C ALA A 239 -5.25 -2.36 -3.68
N ALA A 240 -4.81 -3.27 -4.57
CA ALA A 240 -3.62 -3.05 -5.36
C ALA A 240 -3.73 -1.84 -6.31
N LEU A 241 -4.91 -1.57 -6.87
CA LEU A 241 -5.16 -0.37 -7.67
C LEU A 241 -5.05 0.91 -6.82
N ILE A 242 -5.69 0.93 -5.65
CA ILE A 242 -5.67 2.10 -4.73
C ILE A 242 -4.24 2.44 -4.30
N PHE A 243 -3.47 1.44 -3.84
CA PHE A 243 -2.06 1.65 -3.49
C PHE A 243 -1.18 1.88 -4.73
N GLY A 244 -1.56 1.34 -5.90
CA GLY A 244 -0.89 1.57 -7.17
C GLY A 244 -0.87 3.04 -7.59
N VAL A 245 -1.92 3.80 -7.26
CA VAL A 245 -1.98 5.26 -7.53
C VAL A 245 -0.77 6.00 -6.95
N ARG A 246 -0.30 5.61 -5.75
CA ARG A 246 0.87 6.22 -5.10
C ARG A 246 2.12 6.11 -5.95
N VAL A 247 2.38 4.89 -6.45
CA VAL A 247 3.56 4.59 -7.27
C VAL A 247 3.46 5.34 -8.61
N SER A 248 2.30 5.30 -9.27
CA SER A 248 2.10 5.98 -10.55
C SER A 248 2.29 7.50 -10.44
N LEU A 249 1.77 8.13 -9.38
CA LEU A 249 1.94 9.57 -9.16
C LEU A 249 3.41 9.95 -8.98
N VAL A 250 4.16 9.23 -8.16
CA VAL A 250 5.57 9.56 -7.91
C VAL A 250 6.44 9.30 -9.13
N VAL A 251 6.25 8.17 -9.82
CA VAL A 251 6.99 7.88 -11.06
C VAL A 251 6.70 8.96 -12.11
N GLY A 252 5.44 9.37 -12.27
CA GLY A 252 5.05 10.45 -13.18
C GLY A 252 5.71 11.80 -12.83
N ILE A 253 5.67 12.19 -11.55
CA ILE A 253 6.27 13.45 -11.10
C ILE A 253 7.80 13.44 -11.29
N ILE A 254 8.47 12.35 -10.92
CA ILE A 254 9.92 12.22 -11.06
C ILE A 254 10.31 12.23 -12.55
N ALA A 255 9.59 11.51 -13.40
CA ALA A 255 9.86 11.47 -14.84
C ALA A 255 9.75 12.88 -15.47
N VAL A 256 8.69 13.62 -15.15
CA VAL A 256 8.52 15.00 -15.62
C VAL A 256 9.61 15.92 -15.06
N ALA A 257 9.97 15.77 -13.79
CA ALA A 257 11.03 16.57 -13.18
C ALA A 257 12.38 16.34 -13.87
N ILE A 258 12.76 15.09 -14.15
CA ILE A 258 13.98 14.76 -14.88
C ILE A 258 13.92 15.29 -16.32
N ALA A 259 12.78 15.11 -16.99
CA ALA A 259 12.58 15.61 -18.35
C ALA A 259 12.75 17.14 -18.42
N LEU A 260 12.19 17.88 -17.46
CA LEU A 260 12.36 19.34 -17.37
C LEU A 260 13.81 19.72 -17.00
N LEU A 261 14.42 19.00 -16.06
CA LEU A 261 15.78 19.25 -15.61
C LEU A 261 16.80 19.14 -16.75
N ILE A 262 16.58 18.24 -17.70
CA ILE A 262 17.47 18.03 -18.85
C ILE A 262 16.99 18.86 -20.06
N GLY A 263 15.69 18.80 -20.36
CA GLY A 263 15.11 19.41 -21.55
C GLY A 263 15.14 20.93 -21.52
N VAL A 264 14.93 21.56 -20.36
CA VAL A 264 14.98 23.03 -20.26
C VAL A 264 16.38 23.56 -20.53
N PRO A 265 17.46 23.08 -19.87
CA PRO A 265 18.81 23.52 -20.20
C PRO A 265 19.20 23.27 -21.66
N VAL A 266 18.90 22.08 -22.20
CA VAL A 266 19.22 21.74 -23.60
C VAL A 266 18.48 22.68 -24.57
N GLY A 267 17.18 22.90 -24.34
CA GLY A 267 16.37 23.83 -25.15
C GLY A 267 16.83 25.28 -25.03
N CYS A 268 17.24 25.73 -23.84
CA CYS A 268 17.82 27.05 -23.64
C CYS A 268 19.14 27.23 -24.38
N ILE A 269 20.02 26.21 -24.40
CA ILE A 269 21.28 26.24 -25.15
C ILE A 269 21.00 26.32 -26.65
N ALA A 270 20.08 25.50 -27.16
CA ALA A 270 19.68 25.51 -28.56
C ALA A 270 19.17 26.90 -28.98
N GLY A 271 18.26 27.48 -28.17
CA GLY A 271 17.67 28.79 -28.43
C GLY A 271 18.63 29.98 -28.26
N PHE A 272 19.63 29.87 -27.37
CA PHE A 272 20.59 30.96 -27.12
C PHE A 272 21.64 31.09 -28.22
N TYR A 273 22.26 29.97 -28.63
CA TYR A 273 23.30 30.01 -29.65
C TYR A 273 22.76 30.00 -31.08
N GLY A 274 21.61 29.35 -31.30
CA GLY A 274 21.02 29.19 -32.63
C GLY A 274 21.94 28.53 -33.65
N GLY A 275 21.50 28.55 -34.91
CA GLY A 275 22.33 28.12 -36.06
C GLY A 275 22.77 26.65 -35.97
N LYS A 276 24.08 26.40 -35.96
CA LYS A 276 24.64 25.03 -36.04
C LYS A 276 24.33 24.18 -34.81
N ILE A 277 24.29 24.77 -33.61
CA ILE A 277 24.03 24.05 -32.36
C ILE A 277 22.58 23.59 -32.32
N ASP A 278 21.65 24.46 -32.69
CA ASP A 278 20.23 24.15 -32.80
C ASP A 278 19.98 23.03 -33.82
N ILE A 279 20.56 23.13 -35.03
CA ILE A 279 20.46 22.09 -36.05
C ILE A 279 20.99 20.75 -35.53
N LEU A 280 22.16 20.73 -34.89
CA LEU A 280 22.74 19.49 -34.37
C LEU A 280 21.82 18.84 -33.32
N LEU A 281 21.30 19.62 -32.38
CA LEU A 281 20.43 19.13 -31.31
C LEU A 281 19.09 18.63 -31.87
N CYS A 282 18.46 19.37 -32.79
CA CYS A 282 17.26 18.92 -33.48
C CYS A 282 17.49 17.60 -34.22
N ARG A 283 18.60 17.46 -34.94
CA ARG A 283 18.93 16.20 -35.65
C ARG A 283 19.11 15.04 -34.69
N LEU A 284 19.76 15.24 -33.54
CA LEU A 284 19.90 14.20 -32.53
C LEU A 284 18.55 13.76 -31.96
N ILE A 285 17.64 14.72 -31.70
CA ILE A 285 16.28 14.42 -31.22
C ILE A 285 15.48 13.67 -32.29
N GLU A 286 15.56 14.07 -33.56
CA GLU A 286 14.90 13.37 -34.68
C GLU A 286 15.38 11.92 -34.80
N VAL A 287 16.69 11.69 -34.70
CA VAL A 287 17.27 10.33 -34.71
C VAL A 287 16.75 9.52 -33.53
N TRP A 288 16.67 10.12 -32.33
CA TRP A 288 16.16 9.44 -31.14
C TRP A 288 14.68 9.06 -31.28
N GLU A 289 13.83 10.00 -31.71
CA GLU A 289 12.39 9.78 -31.91
C GLU A 289 12.09 8.84 -33.09
N SER A 290 13.04 8.69 -34.04
CA SER A 290 12.89 7.70 -35.11
C SER A 290 13.01 6.25 -34.63
N MET A 291 13.58 6.02 -33.44
CA MET A 291 13.69 4.68 -32.86
C MET A 291 12.33 4.23 -32.30
N PRO A 292 11.84 3.02 -32.64
CA PRO A 292 10.54 2.57 -32.14
C PRO A 292 10.60 2.39 -30.61
N THR A 293 9.72 3.11 -29.89
CA THR A 293 9.70 3.15 -28.42
C THR A 293 9.61 1.76 -27.79
N PHE A 294 8.89 0.83 -28.44
CA PHE A 294 8.76 -0.55 -27.98
C PHE A 294 10.12 -1.27 -27.91
N PHE A 295 10.98 -1.13 -28.92
CA PHE A 295 12.32 -1.74 -28.89
C PHE A 295 13.20 -1.11 -27.81
N MET A 296 13.11 0.20 -27.60
CA MET A 296 13.84 0.89 -26.53
C MET A 296 13.42 0.38 -25.15
N LEU A 297 12.11 0.22 -24.92
CA LEU A 297 11.59 -0.36 -23.67
C LEU A 297 12.10 -1.79 -23.46
N LEU A 298 12.06 -2.64 -24.49
CA LEU A 298 12.58 -4.00 -24.42
C LEU A 298 14.08 -4.04 -24.12
N PHE A 299 14.86 -3.17 -24.74
CA PHE A 299 16.29 -3.05 -24.49
C PHE A 299 16.59 -2.67 -23.04
N VAL A 300 15.88 -1.68 -22.50
CA VAL A 300 16.00 -1.27 -21.09
C VAL A 300 15.63 -2.43 -20.16
N VAL A 301 14.52 -3.12 -20.44
CA VAL A 301 14.07 -4.28 -19.65
C VAL A 301 15.12 -5.40 -19.69
N ALA A 302 15.67 -5.71 -20.87
CA ALA A 302 16.69 -6.74 -21.04
C ALA A 302 17.98 -6.45 -20.26
N ILE A 303 18.40 -5.18 -20.18
CA ILE A 303 19.59 -4.77 -19.42
C ILE A 303 19.31 -4.74 -17.91
N LEU A 304 18.13 -4.25 -17.49
CA LEU A 304 17.81 -4.04 -16.07
C LEU A 304 17.26 -5.30 -15.38
N GLN A 305 16.61 -6.22 -16.08
CA GLN A 305 16.15 -7.48 -15.50
C GLN A 305 17.32 -8.44 -15.31
N SER A 306 18.05 -8.29 -14.19
CA SER A 306 18.96 -9.34 -13.70
C SER A 306 18.19 -10.52 -13.05
N LYS A 307 17.16 -11.02 -13.74
CA LYS A 307 16.53 -12.31 -13.44
C LYS A 307 16.60 -13.19 -14.68
N SER A 308 17.75 -13.85 -14.79
CA SER A 308 17.91 -15.24 -15.19
C SER A 308 16.84 -15.78 -16.15
N ILE A 309 17.24 -15.97 -17.40
CA ILE A 309 16.58 -16.84 -18.40
C ILE A 309 16.33 -18.28 -17.86
N PHE A 310 16.93 -18.66 -16.73
CA PHE A 310 16.79 -19.96 -16.08
C PHE A 310 15.76 -20.03 -14.94
N LEU A 311 14.97 -18.99 -14.68
CA LEU A 311 13.95 -19.04 -13.61
C LEU A 311 12.60 -18.49 -14.09
N VAL A 312 12.04 -19.18 -15.09
CA VAL A 312 10.61 -19.22 -15.42
C VAL A 312 10.11 -20.63 -15.14
#